data_AF-E6TPQ1-F1
#
_entry.id   AF-E6TPQ1-F1
#
_cell.length_a   1.000
_cell.length_b   1.000
_cell.length_c   1.000
_cell.angle_alpha   90.00
_cell.angle_beta   90.00
_cell.angle_gamma   90.00
#
_symmetry.space_group_name_H-M   'P 1'
#
loop_
_entity.id
_entity.type
_entity.pdbx_description
1 polymer ?
#
loop_
_entity_poly.entity_id
_entity_poly.type
_entity_poly.pdbx_seq_one_letter_code
_entity_poly.pdbx_strand_id
1 'polypeptide(L)'
;MFDPFDKIAVPTTAGTYVIALYYDIDAAAPDYSDDGGFVYLGTARTISAQLGDAAHDVAALLRQHTAANDSLNDHEYRSAAALCRYLWLTRGLTGILEVTRSGDRYGTAEPSADRYRSIDGLAWAPADATAPLDYTRGTVAAYDAWANGEVYGYTVVAPDGRDVASCWDFYADPDEPITADAPPGLAIMVAEAREEIDQDVEARTAQANTIGSGFIGLI
;
A
#
# COMPACT_ATOMS: atom_id res chain seq x y z
N MET A 1 -19.50 -2.58 14.18
CA MET A 1 -18.74 -1.48 13.57
C MET A 1 -18.16 -0.67 14.70
N PHE A 2 -16.84 -0.48 14.73
CA PHE A 2 -16.19 0.38 15.71
C PHE A 2 -16.58 1.84 15.47
N ASP A 3 -16.47 2.69 16.49
CA ASP A 3 -16.67 4.13 16.29
C ASP A 3 -15.55 4.68 15.40
N PRO A 4 -15.86 5.60 14.46
CA PRO A 4 -14.84 6.26 13.66
C PRO A 4 -13.92 7.08 14.56
N PHE A 5 -12.63 7.07 14.27
CA PHE A 5 -11.66 7.84 15.04
C PHE A 5 -11.68 9.32 14.66
N ASP A 6 -12.18 9.66 13.47
CA ASP A 6 -12.36 11.03 13.02
C ASP A 6 -13.57 11.18 12.07
N LYS A 7 -14.08 12.39 11.95
CA LYS A 7 -15.17 12.76 11.05
C LYS A 7 -14.93 14.10 10.39
N ILE A 8 -15.01 14.13 9.07
CA ILE A 8 -14.84 15.34 8.25
C ILE A 8 -16.20 15.75 7.70
N ALA A 9 -16.63 16.96 8.04
CA ALA A 9 -17.83 17.55 7.45
C ALA A 9 -17.49 18.22 6.11
N VAL A 10 -18.25 17.88 5.07
CA VAL A 10 -18.04 18.39 3.70
C VAL A 10 -19.30 19.15 3.25
N PRO A 11 -19.31 20.49 3.33
CA PRO A 11 -20.41 21.30 2.83
C PRO A 11 -20.47 21.28 1.30
N THR A 12 -21.63 20.97 0.74
CA THR A 12 -21.89 20.98 -0.72
C THR A 12 -23.17 21.73 -1.04
N THR A 13 -23.50 21.86 -2.33
CA THR A 13 -24.78 22.42 -2.79
C THR A 13 -25.98 21.53 -2.44
N ALA A 14 -25.78 20.23 -2.24
CA ALA A 14 -26.84 19.29 -1.86
C ALA A 14 -27.01 19.14 -0.34
N GLY A 15 -26.19 19.83 0.46
CA GLY A 15 -26.14 19.76 1.92
C GLY A 15 -24.77 19.30 2.44
N THR A 16 -24.66 19.08 3.75
CA THR A 16 -23.40 18.66 4.38
C THR A 16 -23.29 17.13 4.41
N TYR A 17 -22.28 16.60 3.73
CA TYR A 17 -21.89 15.20 3.80
C TYR A 17 -20.92 14.99 4.98
N VAL A 18 -20.81 13.75 5.43
CA VAL A 18 -19.86 13.36 6.48
C VAL A 18 -19.00 12.21 5.96
N ILE A 19 -17.69 12.42 5.94
CA ILE A 19 -16.71 11.35 5.79
C ILE A 19 -16.35 10.89 7.20
N ALA A 20 -16.55 9.61 7.51
CA ALA A 20 -16.14 9.01 8.78
C ALA A 20 -14.95 8.08 8.53
N LEU A 21 -13.90 8.22 9.33
CA LEU A 21 -12.63 7.49 9.17
C LEU A 21 -12.50 6.39 10.22
N TYR A 22 -12.04 5.22 9.80
CA TYR A 22 -11.98 4.01 10.62
C TYR A 22 -10.60 3.37 10.56
N TYR A 23 -10.19 2.75 11.66
CA TYR A 23 -9.11 1.77 11.63
C TYR A 23 -9.65 0.47 11.04
N ASP A 24 -8.91 -0.09 10.09
CA ASP A 24 -9.15 -1.41 9.54
C ASP A 24 -8.33 -2.44 10.31
N ILE A 25 -8.90 -2.91 11.42
CA ILE A 25 -8.18 -3.76 12.39
C ILE A 25 -8.09 -5.22 11.94
N ASP A 26 -8.92 -5.61 10.97
CA ASP A 26 -9.00 -6.96 10.41
C ASP A 26 -8.50 -7.02 8.96
N ALA A 27 -7.88 -5.94 8.48
CA ALA A 27 -7.17 -5.87 7.21
C ALA A 27 -6.28 -7.10 7.01
N ALA A 28 -6.49 -7.77 5.88
CA ALA A 28 -5.60 -8.83 5.45
C ALA A 28 -4.20 -8.25 5.19
N ALA A 29 -3.17 -9.11 5.24
CA ALA A 29 -1.86 -8.70 4.75
C ALA A 29 -1.98 -8.25 3.29
N PRO A 30 -1.27 -7.19 2.86
CA PRO A 30 -1.33 -6.71 1.48
C PRO A 30 -1.11 -7.88 0.53
N ASP A 31 -2.05 -8.14 -0.39
CA ASP A 31 -1.96 -9.21 -1.39
C ASP A 31 -1.79 -8.63 -2.80
N TYR A 32 -0.55 -8.38 -3.22
CA TYR A 32 -0.23 -8.08 -4.61
C TYR A 32 -0.07 -9.40 -5.38
N SER A 33 -1.15 -9.84 -6.04
CA SER A 33 -1.19 -11.06 -6.85
C SER A 33 -0.39 -10.98 -8.16
N ASP A 34 0.12 -9.78 -8.49
CA ASP A 34 0.66 -9.45 -9.80
C ASP A 34 2.19 -9.27 -9.69
N ASP A 35 2.92 -10.39 -9.69
CA ASP A 35 4.38 -10.59 -9.87
C ASP A 35 5.42 -9.75 -9.08
N GLY A 36 5.05 -8.65 -8.42
CA GLY A 36 5.90 -7.85 -7.55
C GLY A 36 5.80 -8.32 -6.11
N GLY A 37 6.94 -8.64 -5.50
CA GLY A 37 6.93 -9.35 -4.22
C GLY A 37 7.87 -8.82 -3.18
N PHE A 38 7.68 -9.37 -1.98
CA PHE A 38 8.38 -8.99 -0.77
C PHE A 38 8.82 -10.25 -0.04
N VAL A 39 10.10 -10.32 0.34
CA VAL A 39 10.63 -11.37 1.19
C VAL A 39 11.51 -10.74 2.26
N TYR A 40 11.17 -10.99 3.53
CA TYR A 40 11.99 -10.63 4.67
C TYR A 40 12.21 -11.85 5.58
N LEU A 41 13.46 -12.10 5.97
CA LEU A 41 13.86 -13.27 6.79
C LEU A 41 14.12 -12.96 8.26
N GLY A 42 14.40 -11.70 8.63
CA GLY A 42 14.50 -11.22 10.01
C GLY A 42 15.31 -12.06 11.02
N THR A 43 15.15 -11.74 12.32
CA THR A 43 15.80 -12.46 13.44
C THR A 43 14.98 -13.66 13.94
N ALA A 44 13.70 -13.71 13.59
CA ALA A 44 12.83 -14.86 13.80
C ALA A 44 12.40 -15.35 12.43
N ARG A 45 12.38 -16.69 12.26
CA ARG A 45 12.13 -17.46 11.01
C ARG A 45 10.79 -17.19 10.31
N THR A 46 10.12 -16.08 10.58
CA THR A 46 8.89 -15.65 9.92
C THR A 46 9.26 -15.06 8.58
N ILE A 47 8.88 -15.78 7.54
CA ILE A 47 9.04 -15.36 6.16
C ILE A 47 7.72 -14.75 5.79
N SER A 48 7.68 -13.42 5.66
CA SER A 48 6.63 -12.81 4.87
C SER A 48 7.08 -12.94 3.42
N ALA A 49 6.97 -14.15 2.87
CA ALA A 49 7.10 -14.42 1.44
C ALA A 49 5.68 -14.55 0.94
N GLN A 50 5.05 -13.40 0.83
CA GLN A 50 3.81 -13.31 0.09
C GLN A 50 4.18 -12.48 -1.14
N LEU A 51 3.45 -12.67 -2.22
CA LEU A 51 3.34 -11.68 -3.30
C LEU A 51 4.26 -11.91 -4.51
N GLY A 52 4.52 -13.14 -4.93
CA GLY A 52 5.00 -13.34 -6.30
C GLY A 52 5.55 -14.72 -6.57
N ASP A 53 5.49 -15.16 -7.83
CA ASP A 53 5.95 -16.48 -8.26
C ASP A 53 7.42 -16.75 -7.87
N ALA A 54 8.24 -15.70 -7.82
CA ALA A 54 9.66 -15.79 -7.44
C ALA A 54 9.91 -15.82 -5.91
N ALA A 55 8.90 -15.58 -5.06
CA ALA A 55 9.10 -15.38 -3.62
C ALA A 55 9.72 -16.58 -2.92
N HIS A 56 9.37 -17.80 -3.34
CA HIS A 56 9.96 -19.03 -2.82
C HIS A 56 11.46 -19.15 -3.14
N ASP A 57 11.85 -18.78 -4.36
CA ASP A 57 13.23 -18.81 -4.82
C ASP A 57 14.07 -17.72 -4.15
N VAL A 58 13.52 -16.52 -4.01
CA VAL A 58 14.16 -15.41 -3.28
C VAL A 58 14.36 -15.79 -1.81
N ALA A 59 13.35 -16.35 -1.15
CA ALA A 59 13.48 -16.83 0.23
C ALA A 59 14.52 -17.95 0.38
N ALA A 60 14.63 -18.87 -0.59
CA ALA A 60 15.65 -19.90 -0.59
C ALA A 60 17.07 -19.30 -0.69
N LEU A 61 17.27 -18.34 -1.59
CA LEU A 61 18.55 -17.63 -1.74
C LEU A 61 18.93 -16.88 -0.46
N LEU A 62 18.00 -16.10 0.10
CA LEU A 62 18.26 -15.35 1.32
C LEU A 62 18.59 -16.26 2.52
N ARG A 63 17.97 -17.45 2.61
CA ARG A 63 18.31 -18.43 3.67
C ARG A 63 19.71 -18.99 3.52
N GLN A 64 20.15 -19.25 2.28
CA GLN A 64 21.53 -19.69 2.01
C GLN A 64 22.55 -18.61 2.41
N HIS A 65 22.17 -17.33 2.31
CA HIS A 65 23.04 -16.20 2.66
C HIS A 65 23.04 -15.81 4.14
N THR A 66 21.97 -16.09 4.90
CA THR A 66 21.84 -15.75 6.33
C THR A 66 22.39 -16.83 7.27
N ALA A 67 22.35 -18.10 6.87
CA ALA A 67 22.99 -19.17 7.62
C ALA A 67 24.51 -19.04 7.48
N ALA A 68 25.21 -18.83 8.59
CA ALA A 68 26.67 -18.78 8.69
C ALA A 68 27.33 -20.02 8.06
N ASN A 69 27.54 -20.00 6.74
CA ASN A 69 28.32 -20.99 6.01
C ASN A 69 29.73 -20.43 5.87
N ASP A 70 30.43 -20.49 7.00
CA ASP A 70 31.84 -20.14 7.20
C ASP A 70 32.80 -21.20 6.61
N SER A 71 32.33 -22.09 5.74
CA SER A 71 33.20 -23.05 5.09
C SER A 71 32.62 -23.51 3.76
N LEU A 72 33.46 -23.47 2.73
CA LEU A 72 33.29 -24.08 1.40
C LEU A 72 32.73 -23.14 0.31
N ASN A 73 33.44 -22.04 0.04
CA ASN A 73 33.93 -21.58 -1.28
C ASN A 73 34.11 -20.04 -1.28
N ASP A 74 35.37 -19.59 -1.31
CA ASP A 74 35.87 -18.20 -1.18
C ASP A 74 35.44 -17.22 -2.31
N HIS A 75 34.24 -17.36 -2.89
CA HIS A 75 33.72 -16.51 -3.97
C HIS A 75 32.21 -16.28 -3.91
N GLU A 76 31.47 -16.97 -3.02
CA GLU A 76 30.00 -16.98 -3.04
C GLU A 76 29.33 -16.08 -1.99
N TYR A 77 30.09 -15.19 -1.35
CA TYR A 77 29.52 -14.02 -0.66
C TYR A 77 29.07 -12.98 -1.68
N ARG A 78 27.95 -13.26 -2.34
CA ARG A 78 27.30 -12.34 -3.28
C ARG A 78 26.55 -11.29 -2.47
N SER A 79 27.09 -10.07 -2.48
CA SER A 79 26.41 -8.88 -1.95
C SER A 79 24.99 -8.75 -2.49
N ALA A 80 24.14 -7.96 -1.84
CA ALA A 80 22.76 -7.77 -2.29
C ALA A 80 22.68 -7.35 -3.76
N ALA A 81 23.58 -6.50 -4.23
CA ALA A 81 23.69 -6.12 -5.64
C ALA A 81 23.93 -7.32 -6.57
N ALA A 82 24.77 -8.29 -6.16
CA ALA A 82 25.05 -9.49 -6.95
C ALA A 82 23.85 -10.46 -6.96
N LEU A 83 23.11 -10.57 -5.86
CA LEU A 83 21.85 -11.32 -5.81
C LEU A 83 20.76 -10.67 -6.68
N CYS A 84 20.60 -9.35 -6.59
CA CYS A 84 19.64 -8.61 -7.41
C CYS A 84 19.95 -8.80 -8.90
N ARG A 85 21.22 -8.71 -9.30
CA ARG A 85 21.62 -8.98 -10.69
C ARG A 85 21.30 -10.41 -11.12
N TYR A 86 21.53 -11.40 -10.26
CA TYR A 86 21.19 -12.79 -10.55
C TYR A 86 19.68 -12.97 -10.76
N LEU A 87 18.85 -12.39 -9.88
CA LEU A 87 17.40 -12.45 -9.95
C LEU A 87 16.86 -11.74 -11.21
N TRP A 88 17.43 -10.58 -11.56
CA TRP A 88 17.11 -9.91 -12.81
C TRP A 88 17.40 -10.81 -14.03
N LEU A 89 18.59 -11.42 -14.09
CA LEU A 89 18.99 -12.26 -15.23
C LEU A 89 18.23 -13.58 -15.33
N THR A 90 17.82 -14.18 -14.21
CA THR A 90 17.22 -15.53 -14.18
C THR A 90 15.71 -15.54 -14.05
N ARG A 91 15.13 -14.49 -13.47
CA ARG A 91 13.70 -14.38 -13.19
C ARG A 91 13.06 -13.15 -13.82
N GLY A 92 13.84 -12.26 -14.42
CA GLY A 92 13.33 -11.04 -15.04
C GLY A 92 12.81 -10.01 -14.03
N LEU A 93 13.11 -10.17 -12.74
CA LEU A 93 12.63 -9.24 -11.70
C LEU A 93 13.20 -7.86 -11.93
N THR A 94 12.38 -6.83 -11.69
CA THR A 94 12.78 -5.43 -11.84
C THR A 94 12.55 -4.65 -10.55
N GLY A 95 13.14 -3.46 -10.43
CA GLY A 95 12.94 -2.60 -9.26
C GLY A 95 13.46 -3.17 -7.94
N ILE A 96 14.36 -4.16 -7.99
CA ILE A 96 14.75 -4.93 -6.80
C ILE A 96 15.48 -4.02 -5.79
N LEU A 97 14.96 -3.96 -4.56
CA LEU A 97 15.51 -3.19 -3.44
C LEU A 97 15.80 -4.09 -2.24
N GLU A 98 16.78 -3.72 -1.42
CA GLU A 98 16.95 -4.31 -0.10
C GLU A 98 15.84 -3.85 0.84
N VAL A 99 15.26 -4.80 1.57
CA VAL A 99 14.38 -4.50 2.70
C VAL A 99 15.25 -4.28 3.92
N THR A 100 15.10 -3.12 4.54
CA THR A 100 15.76 -2.75 5.80
C THR A 100 14.73 -2.71 6.92
N ARG A 101 15.19 -2.90 8.16
CA ARG A 101 14.35 -2.77 9.35
C ARG A 101 15.04 -1.90 10.39
N SER A 102 14.30 -0.94 10.95
CA SER A 102 14.74 -0.08 12.06
C SER A 102 13.66 -0.09 13.14
N GLY A 103 13.92 -0.76 14.26
CA GLY A 103 12.88 -1.02 15.26
C GLY A 103 11.79 -1.90 14.67
N ASP A 104 10.53 -1.43 14.70
CA ASP A 104 9.37 -2.11 14.11
C ASP A 104 9.01 -1.62 12.70
N ARG A 105 9.84 -0.72 12.15
CA ARG A 105 9.62 -0.14 10.82
C ARG A 105 10.44 -0.84 9.75
N TYR A 106 9.79 -1.11 8.62
CA TYR A 106 10.37 -1.61 7.38
C TYR A 106 10.60 -0.46 6.40
N GLY A 107 11.65 -0.56 5.62
CA GLY A 107 11.98 0.44 4.60
C GLY A 107 12.81 -0.18 3.50
N THR A 108 13.19 0.63 2.52
CA THR A 108 14.01 0.18 1.39
C THR A 108 15.37 0.84 1.36
N ALA A 109 16.34 0.12 0.79
CA ALA A 109 17.65 0.67 0.46
C ALA A 109 18.12 0.14 -0.89
N GLU A 110 19.00 0.90 -1.55
CA GLU A 110 19.73 0.44 -2.72
C GLU A 110 20.52 -0.84 -2.38
N PRO A 111 20.50 -1.87 -3.25
CA PRO A 111 21.27 -3.08 -3.04
C PRO A 111 22.75 -2.80 -2.85
N SER A 112 23.27 -3.15 -1.68
CA SER A 112 24.65 -2.96 -1.29
C SER A 112 25.58 -3.84 -2.12
N ALA A 113 26.72 -3.29 -2.51
CA ALA A 113 27.83 -4.04 -3.08
C ALA A 113 28.74 -4.65 -1.99
N ASP A 114 28.53 -4.31 -0.72
CA ASP A 114 29.31 -4.87 0.38
C ASP A 114 28.92 -6.33 0.62
N ARG A 115 29.90 -7.23 0.44
CA ARG A 115 29.73 -8.67 0.62
C ARG A 115 29.72 -9.12 2.07
N TYR A 116 30.12 -8.25 3.00
CA TYR A 116 30.19 -8.56 4.43
C TYR A 116 28.92 -8.14 5.18
N ARG A 117 28.03 -7.41 4.50
CA ARG A 117 26.75 -6.98 5.06
C ARG A 117 25.72 -8.10 4.94
N SER A 118 24.97 -8.33 6.03
CA SER A 118 23.82 -9.25 6.01
C SER A 118 22.70 -8.70 5.14
N ILE A 119 21.94 -9.61 4.53
CA ILE A 119 20.81 -9.28 3.67
C ILE A 119 19.56 -9.84 4.37
N ASP A 120 18.76 -8.95 4.94
CA ASP A 120 17.61 -9.36 5.75
C ASP A 120 16.35 -9.55 4.89
N GLY A 121 16.27 -8.89 3.73
CA GLY A 121 15.15 -9.05 2.81
C GLY A 121 15.36 -8.37 1.47
N LEU A 122 14.52 -8.73 0.51
CA LEU A 122 14.44 -8.15 -0.83
C LEU A 122 12.98 -7.92 -1.20
N ALA A 123 12.72 -6.82 -1.89
CA ALA A 123 11.44 -6.54 -2.53
C ALA A 123 11.65 -6.23 -4.01
N TRP A 124 10.64 -6.43 -4.85
CA TRP A 124 10.73 -6.19 -6.29
C TRP A 124 9.36 -5.83 -6.89
N ALA A 125 9.39 -5.26 -8.09
CA ALA A 125 8.20 -4.92 -8.86
C ALA A 125 7.90 -5.99 -9.92
N PRO A 126 6.65 -6.07 -10.40
CA PRO A 126 6.33 -6.91 -11.55
C PRO A 126 7.13 -6.47 -12.78
N ALA A 127 7.30 -7.39 -13.73
CA ALA A 127 8.15 -7.16 -14.90
C ALA A 127 7.64 -6.03 -15.83
N ASP A 128 6.34 -5.73 -15.78
CA ASP A 128 5.65 -4.72 -16.58
C ASP A 128 5.40 -3.40 -15.83
N ALA A 129 5.89 -3.25 -14.59
CA ALA A 129 5.80 -2.00 -13.85
C ALA A 129 6.46 -0.84 -14.61
N THR A 130 5.71 0.24 -14.84
CA THR A 130 6.19 1.44 -15.54
C THR A 130 7.23 2.22 -14.73
N ALA A 131 7.11 2.19 -13.40
CA ALA A 131 8.04 2.78 -12.44
C ALA A 131 8.42 1.75 -11.36
N PRO A 132 9.31 0.78 -11.68
CA PRO A 132 9.49 -0.41 -10.86
C PRO A 132 10.10 -0.14 -9.48
N LEU A 133 10.95 0.89 -9.36
CA LEU A 133 11.50 1.26 -8.04
C LEU A 133 10.43 1.88 -7.14
N ASP A 134 9.56 2.72 -7.69
CA ASP A 134 8.50 3.38 -6.92
C ASP A 134 7.43 2.38 -6.52
N TYR A 135 7.07 1.45 -7.41
CA TYR A 135 6.22 0.31 -7.07
C TYR A 135 6.79 -0.47 -5.89
N THR A 136 8.08 -0.84 -5.95
CA THR A 136 8.73 -1.63 -4.90
C THR A 136 8.76 -0.89 -3.56
N ARG A 137 9.01 0.43 -3.59
CA ARG A 137 8.92 1.28 -2.38
C ARG A 137 7.51 1.28 -1.81
N GLY A 138 6.50 1.44 -2.65
CA GLY A 138 5.08 1.39 -2.27
C GLY A 138 4.70 0.05 -1.65
N THR A 139 5.14 -1.08 -2.22
CA THR A 139 4.90 -2.43 -1.65
C THR A 139 5.47 -2.55 -0.23
N VAL A 140 6.69 -2.05 0.00
CA VAL A 140 7.33 -2.11 1.32
C VAL A 140 6.65 -1.16 2.30
N ALA A 141 6.23 0.02 1.86
CA ALA A 141 5.49 0.98 2.68
C ALA A 141 4.11 0.44 3.10
N ALA A 142 3.36 -0.17 2.18
CA ALA A 142 2.09 -0.82 2.49
C ALA A 142 2.25 -1.96 3.49
N TYR A 143 3.28 -2.79 3.32
CA TYR A 143 3.60 -3.84 4.29
C TYR A 143 4.00 -3.26 5.66
N ASP A 144 4.77 -2.18 5.70
CA ASP A 144 5.12 -1.50 6.96
C ASP A 144 3.89 -0.99 7.69
N ALA A 145 3.01 -0.28 6.98
CA ALA A 145 1.78 0.26 7.53
C ALA A 145 0.88 -0.87 8.07
N TRP A 146 0.69 -1.94 7.30
CA TRP A 146 -0.04 -3.13 7.75
C TRP A 146 0.57 -3.75 9.01
N ALA A 147 1.88 -3.97 9.01
CA ALA A 147 2.57 -4.60 10.14
C ALA A 147 2.50 -3.76 11.43
N ASN A 148 2.26 -2.45 11.29
CA ASN A 148 2.12 -1.50 12.41
C ASN A 148 0.65 -1.13 12.71
N GLY A 149 -0.33 -1.75 12.06
CA GLY A 149 -1.75 -1.49 12.28
C GLY A 149 -2.24 -0.14 11.74
N GLU A 150 -1.52 0.43 10.78
CA GLU A 150 -1.81 1.70 10.13
C GLU A 150 -2.59 1.46 8.82
N VAL A 151 -3.67 0.69 8.95
CA VAL A 151 -4.63 0.43 7.86
C VAL A 151 -5.96 1.06 8.21
N TYR A 152 -6.60 1.65 7.21
CA TYR A 152 -7.72 2.55 7.37
C TYR A 152 -8.78 2.33 6.30
N GLY A 153 -9.97 2.83 6.60
CA GLY A 153 -11.05 2.93 5.64
C GLY A 153 -11.94 4.12 5.94
N TYR A 154 -12.85 4.40 5.01
CA TYR A 154 -13.83 5.47 5.17
C TYR A 154 -15.24 5.00 4.84
N THR A 155 -16.20 5.74 5.38
CA THR A 155 -17.58 5.75 4.90
C THR A 155 -18.03 7.17 4.62
N VAL A 156 -18.86 7.37 3.60
CA VAL A 156 -19.49 8.64 3.27
C VAL A 156 -20.99 8.55 3.53
N VAL A 157 -21.50 9.47 4.33
CA VAL A 157 -22.93 9.61 4.62
C VAL A 157 -23.44 10.95 4.07
N ALA A 158 -24.55 10.88 3.33
CA ALA A 158 -25.24 12.02 2.75
C ALA A 158 -26.03 12.83 3.81
N PRO A 159 -26.44 14.07 3.48
CA PRO A 159 -27.19 14.94 4.40
C PRO A 159 -28.54 14.36 4.87
N ASP A 160 -29.13 13.48 4.07
CA ASP A 160 -30.37 12.76 4.38
C ASP A 160 -30.15 11.45 5.16
N GLY A 161 -28.91 11.18 5.56
CA GLY A 161 -28.53 10.00 6.35
C GLY A 161 -28.31 8.74 5.53
N ARG A 162 -28.32 8.82 4.19
CA ARG A 162 -28.06 7.68 3.30
C ARG A 162 -26.55 7.43 3.17
N ASP A 163 -26.17 6.16 3.17
CA ASP A 163 -24.81 5.75 2.82
C ASP A 163 -24.54 5.97 1.32
N VAL A 164 -23.42 6.62 1.02
CA VAL A 164 -23.01 6.97 -0.35
C VAL A 164 -21.95 5.99 -0.84
N ALA A 165 -20.87 5.87 -0.07
CA ALA A 165 -19.71 5.05 -0.42
C ALA A 165 -19.02 4.54 0.84
N SER A 166 -18.29 3.44 0.69
CA SER A 166 -17.36 2.95 1.69
C SER A 166 -16.21 2.25 0.98
N CYS A 167 -14.98 2.53 1.40
CA CYS A 167 -13.79 1.89 0.86
C CYS A 167 -12.82 1.61 2.03
N TRP A 168 -12.06 0.53 1.90
CA TRP A 168 -11.20 -0.05 2.93
C TRP A 168 -9.82 -0.34 2.33
N ASP A 169 -8.90 -0.90 3.12
CA ASP A 169 -7.53 -1.22 2.68
C ASP A 169 -6.65 -0.01 2.30
N PHE A 170 -6.82 1.14 2.97
CA PHE A 170 -5.89 2.27 2.84
C PHE A 170 -4.74 2.14 3.84
N TYR A 171 -3.53 2.05 3.31
CA TYR A 171 -2.30 2.03 4.11
C TYR A 171 -1.80 3.46 4.30
N ALA A 172 -1.50 3.88 5.52
CA ALA A 172 -0.96 5.23 5.71
C ALA A 172 0.42 5.36 5.07
N ASP A 173 0.57 6.34 4.19
CA ASP A 173 1.84 6.65 3.56
C ASP A 173 2.40 7.97 4.13
N PRO A 174 3.49 7.94 4.91
CA PRO A 174 4.06 9.14 5.51
C PRO A 174 4.62 10.13 4.47
N ASP A 175 4.86 9.69 3.23
CA ASP A 175 5.33 10.56 2.16
C ASP A 175 4.17 11.30 1.45
N GLU A 176 2.91 10.99 1.78
CA GLU A 176 1.77 11.76 1.27
C GLU A 176 1.81 13.23 1.75
N PRO A 177 1.39 14.18 0.89
CA PRO A 177 1.29 15.57 1.28
C PRO A 177 0.35 15.77 2.47
N ILE A 178 0.79 16.53 3.47
CA ILE A 178 -0.09 16.98 4.55
C ILE A 178 -1.13 17.94 3.96
N THR A 179 -2.41 17.56 4.05
CA THR A 179 -3.53 18.43 3.70
C THR A 179 -4.18 19.01 4.96
N ALA A 180 -5.07 19.99 4.79
CA ALA A 180 -5.72 20.66 5.91
C ALA A 180 -6.82 19.81 6.57
N ASP A 181 -7.32 18.81 5.85
CA ASP A 181 -8.55 18.08 6.13
C ASP A 181 -8.35 16.57 6.28
N ALA A 182 -7.20 16.03 5.87
CA ALA A 182 -6.87 14.63 6.09
C ALA A 182 -5.84 14.48 7.22
N PRO A 183 -5.95 13.44 8.06
CA PRO A 183 -4.85 13.03 8.93
C PRO A 183 -3.58 12.74 8.10
N PRO A 184 -2.37 12.89 8.68
CA PRO A 184 -1.13 12.58 8.00
C PRO A 184 -1.12 11.16 7.41
N GLY A 185 -0.75 11.06 6.14
CA GLY A 185 -0.71 9.78 5.41
C GLY A 185 -2.05 9.24 4.92
N LEU A 186 -3.13 10.03 5.00
CA LEU A 186 -4.48 9.64 4.57
C LEU A 186 -5.10 10.63 3.57
N ALA A 187 -4.28 11.45 2.92
CA ALA A 187 -4.73 12.47 1.99
C ALA A 187 -5.40 11.84 0.75
N ILE A 188 -4.84 10.74 0.23
CA ILE A 188 -5.42 10.02 -0.91
C ILE A 188 -6.78 9.44 -0.55
N MET A 189 -6.89 8.78 0.61
CA MET A 189 -8.16 8.22 1.10
C MET A 189 -9.26 9.29 1.20
N VAL A 190 -8.94 10.45 1.79
CA VAL A 190 -9.88 11.55 1.92
C VAL A 190 -10.23 12.17 0.57
N ALA A 191 -9.27 12.23 -0.37
CA ALA A 191 -9.53 12.70 -1.73
C ALA A 191 -10.50 11.78 -2.48
N GLU A 192 -10.33 10.45 -2.38
CA GLU A 192 -11.26 9.47 -2.97
C GLU A 192 -12.67 9.62 -2.39
N ALA A 193 -12.78 9.73 -1.06
CA ALA A 193 -14.06 9.97 -0.40
C ALA A 193 -14.74 11.28 -0.86
N ARG A 194 -13.97 12.32 -1.19
CA ARG A 194 -14.50 13.57 -1.76
C ARG A 194 -14.98 13.41 -3.18
N GLU A 195 -14.27 12.65 -4.00
CA GLU A 195 -14.70 12.36 -5.37
C GLU A 195 -16.06 11.63 -5.38
N GLU A 196 -16.26 10.67 -4.47
CA GLU A 196 -17.55 9.99 -4.27
C GLU A 196 -18.69 10.96 -3.88
N ILE A 197 -18.38 11.96 -3.03
CA ILE A 197 -19.34 13.02 -2.67
C ILE A 197 -19.69 13.85 -3.91
N ASP A 198 -18.68 14.29 -4.67
CA ASP A 198 -18.89 15.13 -5.85
C ASP A 198 -19.74 14.40 -6.91
N GLN A 199 -19.51 13.10 -7.12
CA GLN A 199 -20.32 12.25 -8.00
C GLN A 199 -21.78 12.14 -7.52
N ASP A 200 -22.02 11.94 -6.22
CA ASP A 200 -23.39 11.88 -5.66
C ASP A 200 -24.12 13.24 -5.77
N VAL A 201 -23.40 14.35 -5.54
CA VAL A 201 -23.94 15.72 -5.69
C VAL A 201 -24.34 15.99 -7.13
N GLU A 202 -23.50 15.60 -8.10
CA GLU A 202 -23.81 15.76 -9.52
C GLU A 202 -25.05 14.95 -9.91
N ALA A 203 -25.12 13.69 -9.49
CA ALA A 203 -26.25 12.81 -9.74
C ALA A 203 -27.57 13.37 -9.17
N ARG A 204 -27.55 13.88 -7.93
CA ARG A 204 -28.71 14.53 -7.28
C ARG A 204 -29.14 15.80 -8.02
N THR A 205 -28.17 16.62 -8.43
CA THR A 205 -28.43 17.85 -9.16
C THR A 205 -29.09 17.56 -10.51
N ALA A 206 -28.62 16.55 -11.23
CA ALA A 206 -29.23 16.11 -12.49
C ALA A 206 -30.66 15.57 -12.29
N GLN A 207 -30.90 14.78 -11.24
CA GLN A 207 -32.22 14.26 -10.91
C GLN A 207 -33.22 15.38 -10.55
N ALA A 208 -32.80 16.35 -9.73
CA ALA A 208 -33.62 17.50 -9.36
C ALA A 208 -34.02 18.34 -10.58
N ASN A 209 -33.07 18.58 -11.51
CA ASN A 209 -33.35 19.31 -12.75
C ASN A 209 -34.32 18.57 -13.67
N THR A 210 -34.24 17.23 -13.71
CA THR A 210 -35.17 16.40 -14.50
C THR A 210 -36.59 16.49 -13.94
N ILE A 211 -36.78 16.38 -12.63
CA ILE A 211 -38.09 16.49 -11.97
C ILE A 211 -38.66 17.91 -12.10
N GLY A 212 -37.82 18.94 -11.95
CA GLY A 212 -38.22 20.34 -12.10
C GLY A 212 -38.73 20.69 -13.51
N SER A 213 -38.16 20.07 -14.55
CA SER A 213 -38.65 20.24 -15.93
C SER A 213 -40.00 19.56 -16.19
N GLY A 214 -40.34 18.49 -15.44
CA GLY A 214 -41.62 17.79 -15.54
C GLY A 214 -42.82 18.55 -14.98
N PHE A 215 -42.61 19.44 -13.99
CA PHE A 215 -43.68 20.25 -13.40
C PHE A 215 -44.07 21.49 -14.21
N ILE A 216 -43.21 21.95 -15.13
CA ILE A 216 -43.53 23.09 -16.01
C ILE A 216 -44.47 22.68 -17.17
N GLY A 217 -44.69 21.38 -17.38
CA GLY A 217 -45.58 20.84 -18.42
C GLY A 217 -47.04 20.61 -18.02
N LEU A 218 -47.44 20.93 -16.79
CA LEU A 218 -48.81 20.81 -16.26
C LEU A 218 -49.30 22.19 -15.78
N ILE A 219 -49.48 23.13 -16.71
CA ILE A 219 -50.28 24.35 -16.54
C ILE A 219 -51.41 24.31 -17.56
#